data_AF-A0A945S844-F1
#
_entry.id   AF-A0A945S844-F1
#
_cell.length_a   1.000
_cell.length_b   1.000
_cell.length_c   1.000
_cell.angle_alpha   90.00
_cell.angle_beta   90.00
_cell.angle_gamma   90.00
#
_symmetry.space_group_name_H-M   'P 1'
#
loop_
_entity.id
_entity.type
_entity.pdbx_description
1 polymer ?
#
loop_
_entity_poly.entity_id
_entity_poly.type
_entity_poly.pdbx_seq_one_letter_code
_entity_poly.pdbx_strand_id
1 'polypeptide(L)'
;MTVFGNPLYLHLRSVDEDLLARVEEIVGGERAATTEPEVRFLQHFSRLTLLEIGVFILEVVLFTYLYLSGPLPTLAFVALSKDLLLLFASAYHARTQLREGVFASLLAFPPWLIVLDRVSAFLSGAAAFVLFWAVSRM
;
A
#
# COMPACT_ATOMS: atom_id res chain seq x y z
N MET A 1 -0.12 -13.05 18.59
CA MET A 1 -0.98 -13.18 17.40
C MET A 1 -0.23 -12.57 16.23
N THR A 2 0.20 -13.39 15.28
CA THR A 2 0.82 -12.94 14.02
C THR A 2 -0.20 -12.10 13.27
N VAL A 3 -0.02 -10.78 13.28
CA VAL A 3 -0.88 -9.89 12.52
C VAL A 3 -0.51 -10.08 11.05
N PHE A 4 -1.34 -10.81 10.32
CA PHE A 4 -1.37 -10.73 8.86
C PHE A 4 -1.73 -9.29 8.49
N GLY A 5 -0.83 -8.55 7.86
CA GLY A 5 -1.01 -7.12 7.58
C GLY A 5 -0.15 -6.63 6.42
N ASN A 6 -0.42 -5.41 5.95
CA ASN A 6 0.39 -4.70 4.96
C ASN A 6 1.88 -4.63 5.45
N PRO A 7 2.88 -4.90 4.61
CA PRO A 7 4.30 -4.90 5.00
C PRO A 7 4.78 -3.58 5.61
N LEU A 8 4.29 -2.43 5.11
CA LEU A 8 4.58 -1.11 5.69
C LEU A 8 4.03 -1.01 7.11
N TYR A 9 2.77 -1.41 7.32
CA TYR A 9 2.16 -1.38 8.64
C TYR A 9 2.90 -2.28 9.64
N LEU A 10 3.30 -3.47 9.20
CA LEU A 10 4.09 -4.38 10.05
C LEU A 10 5.48 -3.81 10.36
N HIS A 11 6.12 -3.16 9.38
CA HIS A 11 7.39 -2.49 9.61
C HIS A 11 7.25 -1.37 10.65
N LEU A 12 6.26 -0.48 10.50
CA LEU A 12 5.99 0.60 11.46
C LEU A 12 5.71 0.05 12.86
N ARG A 13 4.85 -0.97 12.97
CA ARG A 13 4.51 -1.56 14.28
C ARG A 13 5.69 -2.28 14.96
N SER A 14 6.67 -2.74 14.18
CA SER A 14 7.85 -3.44 14.71
C SER A 14 8.95 -2.51 15.20
N VAL A 15 8.80 -1.21 14.98
CA VAL A 15 9.80 -0.19 15.29
C VAL A 15 9.47 0.47 16.62
N ASP A 16 10.53 0.83 17.36
CA ASP A 16 10.43 1.50 18.65
C ASP A 16 9.74 2.87 18.52
N GLU A 17 8.84 3.21 19.45
CA GLU A 17 8.06 4.46 19.43
C GLU A 17 8.99 5.68 19.45
N ASP A 18 10.08 5.59 20.21
CA ASP A 18 11.13 6.61 20.27
C ASP A 18 11.86 6.81 18.94
N LEU A 19 12.03 5.75 18.13
CA LEU A 19 12.64 5.88 16.80
C LEU A 19 11.66 6.51 15.82
N LEU A 20 10.39 6.11 15.88
CA LEU A 20 9.32 6.68 15.06
C LEU A 20 9.16 8.18 15.26
N ALA A 21 9.08 8.63 16.53
CA ALA A 21 8.98 10.05 16.85
C ALA A 21 10.16 10.87 16.30
N ARG A 22 11.41 10.36 16.46
CA ARG A 22 12.59 11.05 15.91
C ARG A 22 12.59 11.11 14.38
N VAL A 23 12.10 10.07 13.70
CA VAL A 23 11.98 10.09 12.24
C VAL A 23 10.88 11.04 11.78
N GLU A 24 9.78 11.13 12.54
CA GLU A 24 8.69 12.09 12.31
C GLU A 24 9.20 13.53 12.33
N GLU A 25 10.01 13.90 13.32
CA GLU A 25 10.67 15.23 13.42
C GLU A 25 11.58 15.52 12.20
N ILE A 26 12.28 14.50 11.70
CA ILE A 26 13.17 14.63 10.54
C ILE A 26 12.35 14.84 9.26
N VAL A 27 11.29 14.06 9.06
CA VAL A 27 10.38 14.18 7.90
C VAL A 27 9.60 15.49 7.94
N GLY A 28 9.23 15.96 9.13
CA GLY A 28 8.60 17.26 9.35
C GLY A 28 9.55 18.46 9.16
N GLY A 29 10.85 18.22 9.00
CA GLY A 29 11.86 19.27 8.83
C GLY A 29 12.26 19.99 10.12
N GLU A 30 11.85 19.48 11.28
CA GLU A 30 12.18 20.04 12.60
C GLU A 30 13.62 19.69 13.01
N ARG A 31 14.18 18.62 12.45
CA ARG A 31 15.53 18.15 12.74
C ARG A 31 16.31 17.79 11.45
N ALA A 32 17.43 18.48 11.23
CA ALA A 32 18.29 18.25 10.06
C ALA A 32 19.33 17.13 10.25
N ALA A 33 19.71 16.83 11.50
CA ALA A 33 20.74 15.83 11.80
C ALA A 33 20.13 14.44 12.00
N THR A 34 20.27 13.58 10.99
CA THR A 34 19.90 12.16 11.01
C THR A 34 20.99 11.29 11.62
N THR A 35 20.59 10.31 12.42
CA THR A 35 21.42 9.21 12.91
C THR A 35 21.31 8.00 11.98
N GLU A 36 22.30 7.10 12.04
CA GLU A 36 22.32 5.89 11.22
C GLU A 36 21.05 5.01 11.32
N PRO A 37 20.45 4.75 12.51
CA PRO A 37 19.20 4.00 12.59
C PRO A 37 18.01 4.71 11.93
N GLU A 38 17.91 6.04 12.02
CA GLU A 38 16.86 6.84 11.37
C GLU A 38 16.98 6.75 9.83
N VAL A 39 18.21 6.82 9.30
CA VAL A 39 18.48 6.66 7.86
C VAL A 39 18.08 5.27 7.37
N ARG A 40 18.46 4.21 8.09
CA ARG A 40 18.11 2.83 7.71
C ARG A 40 16.60 2.60 7.71
N PHE A 41 15.90 3.15 8.71
CA PHE A 41 14.44 3.13 8.75
C PHE A 41 13.83 3.81 7.53
N LEU A 42 14.22 5.06 7.24
CA LEU A 42 13.70 5.82 6.09
C LEU A 42 13.97 5.11 4.76
N GLN A 43 15.16 4.52 4.59
CA GLN A 43 15.48 3.74 3.39
C GLN A 43 14.62 2.50 3.26
N HIS A 44 14.38 1.76 4.34
CA HIS A 44 13.56 0.55 4.30
C HIS A 44 12.09 0.90 4.03
N PHE A 45 11.56 1.88 4.75
CA PHE A 45 10.21 2.39 4.56
C PHE A 45 9.98 2.91 3.13
N SER A 46 10.92 3.70 2.60
CA SER A 46 10.87 4.21 1.23
C SER A 46 10.88 3.09 0.20
N ARG A 47 11.73 2.06 0.37
CA ARG A 47 11.76 0.89 -0.53
C ARG A 47 10.45 0.13 -0.54
N LEU A 48 9.87 -0.13 0.64
CA LEU A 48 8.58 -0.80 0.74
C LEU A 48 7.47 0.02 0.08
N THR A 49 7.47 1.33 0.31
CA THR A 49 6.48 2.26 -0.27
C THR A 49 6.59 2.29 -1.80
N LEU A 50 7.81 2.39 -2.34
CA LEU A 50 8.04 2.35 -3.78
C LEU A 50 7.65 1.02 -4.40
N LEU A 51 7.87 -0.09 -3.70
CA LEU A 51 7.46 -1.42 -4.16
C LEU A 51 5.93 -1.52 -4.25
N GLU A 52 5.20 -1.06 -3.23
CA GLU A 52 3.74 -1.07 -3.23
C GLU A 52 3.16 -0.19 -4.33
N ILE A 53 3.68 1.05 -4.48
CA ILE A 53 3.27 1.94 -5.57
C ILE A 53 3.57 1.31 -6.93
N GLY A 54 4.74 0.69 -7.09
CA GLY A 54 5.13 0.02 -8.34
C GLY A 54 4.20 -1.15 -8.69
N VAL A 55 3.84 -1.98 -7.72
CA VAL A 55 2.88 -3.07 -7.90
C VAL A 55 1.51 -2.53 -8.28
N PHE A 56 1.02 -1.50 -7.58
CA PHE A 56 -0.26 -0.87 -7.89
C PHE A 56 -0.30 -0.28 -9.31
N ILE A 57 0.76 0.42 -9.75
CA ILE A 57 0.85 0.94 -11.12
C ILE A 57 0.82 -0.19 -12.14
N LEU A 58 1.59 -1.25 -11.90
CA LEU A 58 1.64 -2.42 -12.80
C LEU A 58 0.25 -3.08 -12.92
N GLU A 59 -0.46 -3.19 -11.81
CA GLU A 59 -1.81 -3.73 -11.74
C GLU A 59 -2.80 -2.88 -12.53
N VAL A 60 -2.77 -1.56 -12.37
CA VAL A 60 -3.60 -0.63 -13.15
C VAL A 60 -3.30 -0.76 -14.65
N VAL A 61 -2.03 -0.82 -15.05
CA VAL A 61 -1.62 -0.99 -16.45
C VAL A 61 -2.13 -2.32 -17.01
N LEU A 62 -1.94 -3.41 -16.27
CA LEU A 62 -2.36 -4.76 -16.66
C LEU A 62 -3.88 -4.83 -16.86
N PHE A 63 -4.66 -4.39 -15.87
CA PHE A 63 -6.12 -4.45 -15.99
C PHE A 63 -6.64 -3.48 -17.05
N THR A 64 -6.01 -2.32 -17.25
CA THR A 64 -6.37 -1.42 -18.36
C THR A 64 -6.11 -2.08 -19.71
N TYR A 65 -4.93 -2.70 -19.89
CA TYR A 65 -4.62 -3.45 -21.11
C TYR A 65 -5.61 -4.58 -21.38
N LEU A 66 -5.99 -5.32 -20.33
CA LEU A 66 -6.96 -6.42 -20.42
C LEU A 66 -8.39 -5.95 -20.69
N TYR A 67 -8.77 -4.78 -20.16
CA TYR A 67 -10.02 -4.13 -20.49
C TYR A 67 -10.08 -3.78 -21.99
N LEU A 68 -8.99 -3.22 -22.54
CA LEU A 68 -8.92 -2.80 -23.94
C LEU A 68 -8.76 -3.96 -24.93
N SER A 69 -8.09 -5.04 -24.55
CA SER A 69 -7.86 -6.21 -25.42
C SER A 69 -9.05 -7.17 -25.48
N GLY A 70 -10.05 -6.99 -24.62
CA GLY A 70 -11.33 -7.71 -24.67
C GLY A 70 -11.43 -9.13 -24.10
N PRO A 71 -10.42 -9.81 -23.53
CA PRO A 71 -10.62 -11.18 -23.05
C PRO A 71 -11.60 -11.25 -21.87
N LEU A 72 -11.63 -10.25 -20.97
CA LEU A 72 -12.54 -10.19 -19.80
C LEU A 72 -12.74 -8.74 -19.28
N PRO A 73 -13.39 -7.83 -20.04
CA PRO A 73 -13.49 -6.40 -19.68
C PRO A 73 -14.24 -6.16 -18.37
N THR A 74 -15.29 -6.93 -18.07
CA THR A 74 -16.05 -6.78 -16.82
C THR A 74 -15.21 -7.12 -15.59
N LEU A 75 -14.39 -8.17 -15.66
CA LEU A 75 -13.52 -8.59 -14.55
C LEU A 75 -12.44 -7.54 -14.28
N ALA A 76 -11.81 -7.02 -15.35
CA ALA A 76 -10.82 -5.96 -15.26
C ALA A 76 -11.42 -4.66 -14.68
N PHE A 77 -12.63 -4.28 -15.11
CA PHE A 77 -13.32 -3.10 -14.59
C PHE A 77 -13.66 -3.22 -13.10
N VAL A 78 -14.16 -4.38 -12.66
CA VAL A 78 -14.47 -4.63 -11.25
C VAL A 78 -13.20 -4.60 -10.39
N ALA A 79 -12.10 -5.22 -10.87
CA ALA A 79 -10.82 -5.19 -10.17
C ALA A 79 -10.31 -3.74 -10.01
N LEU A 80 -10.22 -2.98 -11.10
CA LEU A 80 -9.81 -1.58 -11.10
C LEU A 80 -10.68 -0.71 -10.18
N SER A 81 -11.99 -0.86 -10.25
CA SER A 81 -12.93 -0.08 -9.44
C SER A 81 -12.72 -0.33 -7.95
N LYS A 82 -12.51 -1.59 -7.57
CA LYS A 82 -12.21 -1.99 -6.19
C LYS A 82 -10.90 -1.35 -5.70
N ASP A 83 -9.86 -1.37 -6.52
CA ASP A 83 -8.56 -0.78 -6.15
C ASP A 83 -8.64 0.74 -6.01
N LEU A 84 -9.35 1.43 -6.91
CA LEU A 84 -9.59 2.87 -6.81
C LEU A 84 -10.40 3.25 -5.57
N LEU A 85 -11.43 2.46 -5.21
CA LEU A 85 -12.21 2.70 -4.00
C LEU A 85 -11.36 2.54 -2.73
N LEU A 86 -10.49 1.53 -2.69
CA LEU A 86 -9.55 1.31 -1.59
C LEU A 86 -8.53 2.44 -1.48
N LEU A 87 -7.94 2.87 -2.60
CA LEU A 87 -7.04 4.01 -2.64
C LEU A 87 -7.75 5.28 -2.14
N PHE A 88 -8.97 5.53 -2.58
CA PHE A 88 -9.73 6.70 -2.17
C PHE A 88 -10.09 6.66 -0.68
N ALA A 89 -10.52 5.50 -0.16
CA ALA A 89 -10.81 5.32 1.25
C ALA A 89 -9.55 5.56 2.11
N SER A 90 -8.40 5.00 1.70
CA SER A 90 -7.14 5.18 2.39
C SER A 90 -6.64 6.63 2.33
N ALA A 91 -6.72 7.28 1.18
CA ALA A 91 -6.35 8.69 1.02
C ALA A 91 -7.27 9.63 1.81
N TYR A 92 -8.57 9.35 1.83
CA TYR A 92 -9.54 10.09 2.63
C TYR A 92 -9.23 9.97 4.13
N HIS A 93 -8.96 8.75 4.60
CA HIS A 93 -8.63 8.51 6.00
C HIS A 93 -7.31 9.19 6.39
N ALA A 94 -6.26 9.02 5.58
CA ALA A 94 -4.97 9.69 5.78
C ALA A 94 -5.15 11.22 5.87
N ARG A 95 -5.96 11.81 4.97
CA ARG A 95 -6.22 13.25 4.99
C ARG A 95 -6.83 13.73 6.30
N THR A 96 -7.70 12.94 6.92
CA THR A 96 -8.33 13.30 8.20
C THR A 96 -7.39 13.23 9.40
N GLN A 97 -6.28 12.48 9.29
CA GLN A 97 -5.35 12.21 10.39
C GLN A 97 -3.93 12.80 10.21
N LEU A 98 -3.66 13.47 9.08
CA LEU A 98 -2.37 14.12 8.81
C LEU A 98 -1.91 15.14 9.88
N ARG A 99 -2.81 15.61 10.75
CA ARG A 99 -2.47 16.50 11.86
C ARG A 99 -1.67 15.84 12.97
N GLU A 100 -1.69 14.51 13.07
CA GLU A 100 -1.03 13.75 14.15
C GLU A 100 0.37 13.25 13.76
N GLY A 101 0.81 13.51 12.53
CA GLY A 101 2.04 12.97 11.97
C GLY A 101 1.77 11.91 10.89
N VAL A 102 2.68 11.79 9.93
CA VAL A 102 2.60 10.83 8.82
C VAL A 102 2.59 9.40 9.36
N PHE A 103 3.51 9.05 10.25
CA PHE A 103 3.64 7.66 10.71
C PHE A 103 2.60 7.30 11.76
N ALA A 104 2.28 8.24 12.65
CA ALA A 104 1.16 8.11 13.58
C ALA A 104 -0.17 7.88 12.83
N SER A 105 -0.42 8.63 11.74
CA SER A 105 -1.62 8.43 10.91
C SER A 105 -1.65 7.04 10.28
N LEU A 106 -0.51 6.51 9.84
CA LEU A 106 -0.40 5.17 9.26
C LEU A 106 -0.67 4.06 10.29
N LEU A 107 -0.26 4.27 11.55
CA LEU A 107 -0.54 3.34 12.64
C LEU A 107 -1.99 3.42 13.16
N ALA A 108 -2.63 4.58 13.02
CA ALA A 108 -4.01 4.82 13.40
C ALA A 108 -5.04 4.30 12.38
N PHE A 109 -4.59 3.72 11.26
CA PHE A 109 -5.49 3.09 10.30
C PHE A 109 -6.33 2.00 10.97
N PRO A 110 -7.66 1.98 10.73
CA PRO A 110 -8.49 0.97 11.31
C PRO A 110 -8.08 -0.43 10.80
N PRO A 111 -8.04 -1.45 11.67
CA PRO A 111 -7.56 -2.79 11.31
C PRO A 111 -8.27 -3.41 10.11
N TRP A 112 -9.55 -3.05 9.89
CA TRP A 112 -10.32 -3.54 8.75
C TRP A 112 -9.81 -3.00 7.40
N LEU A 113 -9.25 -1.78 7.32
CA LEU A 113 -8.63 -1.26 6.10
C LEU A 113 -7.36 -2.04 5.75
N ILE A 114 -6.56 -2.37 6.76
CA ILE A 114 -5.32 -3.14 6.60
C ILE A 114 -5.63 -4.56 6.10
N VAL A 115 -6.70 -5.16 6.61
CA VAL A 115 -7.17 -6.47 6.15
C VAL A 115 -7.74 -6.37 4.72
N LEU A 116 -8.54 -5.33 4.43
CA LEU A 116 -9.08 -5.12 3.08
C LEU A 116 -7.99 -4.94 2.03
N ASP A 117 -6.90 -4.24 2.35
CA ASP A 117 -5.76 -4.08 1.45
C ASP A 117 -5.12 -5.44 1.07
N ARG A 118 -5.03 -6.36 2.03
CA ARG A 118 -4.54 -7.73 1.77
C ARG A 118 -5.53 -8.59 1.00
N VAL A 119 -6.80 -8.56 1.37
CA VAL A 119 -7.86 -9.26 0.61
C VAL A 119 -7.90 -8.73 -0.81
N SER A 120 -7.73 -7.42 -0.99
CA SER A 120 -7.64 -6.76 -2.28
C SER A 120 -6.48 -7.31 -3.10
N ALA A 121 -5.25 -7.28 -2.58
CA ALA A 121 -4.08 -7.81 -3.27
C ALA A 121 -4.22 -9.31 -3.63
N PHE A 122 -4.85 -10.10 -2.75
CA PHE A 122 -5.13 -11.51 -3.04
C PHE A 122 -6.13 -11.69 -4.18
N LEU A 123 -7.24 -10.93 -4.15
CA LEU A 123 -8.24 -10.94 -5.22
C LEU A 123 -7.64 -10.49 -6.55
N SER A 124 -6.76 -9.50 -6.52
CA SER A 124 -6.04 -9.02 -7.70
C SER A 124 -5.07 -10.06 -8.26
N GLY A 125 -4.32 -10.75 -7.40
CA GLY A 125 -3.48 -11.88 -7.80
C GLY A 125 -4.30 -13.04 -8.38
N ALA A 126 -5.45 -13.36 -7.77
CA ALA A 126 -6.37 -14.37 -8.28
C ALA A 126 -6.97 -13.97 -9.64
N ALA A 127 -7.38 -12.70 -9.79
CA ALA A 127 -7.87 -12.16 -11.05
C ALA A 127 -6.79 -12.21 -12.13
N ALA A 128 -5.57 -11.77 -11.83
CA ALA A 128 -4.43 -11.86 -12.74
C ALA A 128 -4.11 -13.30 -13.15
N PHE A 129 -4.22 -14.27 -12.22
CA PHE A 129 -4.04 -15.69 -12.53
C PHE A 129 -5.13 -16.25 -13.46
N VAL A 130 -6.41 -15.94 -13.17
CA VAL A 130 -7.54 -16.31 -14.04
C VAL A 130 -7.36 -15.71 -15.44
N LEU A 131 -6.93 -14.46 -15.51
CA LEU A 131 -6.66 -13.76 -16.77
C LEU A 131 -5.48 -14.39 -17.53
N PHE A 132 -4.37 -14.69 -16.85
CA PHE A 132 -3.23 -15.39 -17.44
C PHE A 132 -3.65 -16.73 -18.05
N TRP A 133 -4.45 -17.50 -17.31
CA TRP A 133 -4.98 -18.78 -17.80
C TRP A 133 -5.91 -18.61 -19.01
N ALA A 134 -6.78 -17.61 -18.99
CA ALA A 134 -7.70 -17.33 -20.10
C ALA A 134 -6.95 -16.93 -21.37
N VAL A 135 -5.96 -16.04 -21.26
CA VAL A 135 -5.13 -15.60 -22.40
C VAL A 135 -4.25 -16.74 -22.91
N SER A 136 -3.69 -17.58 -22.04
CA SER A 136 -2.83 -18.70 -22.44
C SER A 136 -3.58 -19.84 -23.14
N ARG A 137 -4.92 -19.81 -23.15
CA ARG A 137 -5.78 -20.79 -23.84
C ARG A 137 -6.37 -20.27 -25.16
N MET A 138 -6.14 -19.01 -25.50
CA MET A 138 -6.46 -18.43 -26.81
C MET A 138 -5.27 -18.60 -27.76
#